data_AF-A0A7Y3HSJ2-F1
#
_entry.id   AF-A0A7Y3HSJ2-F1
#
_cell.length_a   1.000
_cell.length_b   1.000
_cell.length_c   1.000
_cell.angle_alpha   90.00
_cell.angle_beta   90.00
_cell.angle_gamma   90.00
#
_symmetry.space_group_name_H-M   'P 1'
#
loop_
_entity.id
_entity.type
_entity.pdbx_description
1 polymer ?
#
loop_
_entity_poly.entity_id
_entity_poly.type
_entity_poly.pdbx_seq_one_letter_code
_entity_poly.pdbx_strand_id
1 'polypeptide(L)' 'MKYVIKMLLLTVAILLISSCNENNKDNSATSSEFKVPVEYYTLDNGLKVILSPDQTSPTAIVAVYY' A
#
# COMPACT_ATOMS: atom_id res chain seq x y z
N MET A 1 -29.96 -42.48 -14.63
CA MET A 1 -29.58 -41.88 -13.32
C MET A 1 -28.14 -41.42 -13.24
N LYS A 2 -27.13 -42.25 -13.55
CA LYS A 2 -25.70 -41.86 -13.47
C LYS A 2 -25.32 -40.62 -14.31
N TYR A 3 -25.84 -40.54 -15.54
CA TYR A 3 -25.59 -39.38 -16.43
C TYR A 3 -26.36 -38.12 -16.04
N VAL A 4 -27.52 -38.27 -15.39
CA VAL A 4 -28.33 -37.15 -14.90
C VAL A 4 -27.63 -36.49 -13.71
N ILE A 5 -27.05 -37.30 -12.81
CA ILE A 5 -26.22 -36.81 -11.71
C ILE A 5 -24.94 -36.14 -12.23
N LYS A 6 -24.27 -36.69 -13.26
CA LYS A 6 -23.11 -36.03 -13.89
C LYS A 6 -23.47 -34.71 -14.57
N MET A 7 -24.60 -34.64 -15.27
CA MET A 7 -25.07 -33.40 -15.91
C MET A 7 -25.46 -32.36 -14.85
N LEU A 8 -26.08 -32.77 -13.74
CA LEU A 8 -26.42 -31.90 -12.62
C LEU A 8 -25.16 -31.36 -11.90
N LEU A 9 -24.13 -32.19 -11.73
CA LEU A 9 -22.86 -31.75 -11.15
C LEU A 9 -22.11 -30.76 -12.07
N LEU A 10 -22.19 -30.96 -13.39
CA LEU A 10 -21.56 -30.08 -14.36
C LEU A 10 -22.23 -28.70 -14.41
N THR A 11 -23.56 -28.64 -14.33
CA THR A 11 -24.30 -27.36 -14.31
C THR A 11 -24.08 -26.58 -13.02
N VAL A 12 -24.01 -27.25 -11.86
CA VAL A 12 -23.68 -26.61 -10.58
C VAL A 12 -22.25 -26.03 -10.59
N ALA A 13 -21.28 -26.76 -11.17
CA ALA A 13 -19.92 -26.27 -11.31
C ALA A 13 -19.83 -25.00 -12.17
N ILE A 14 -20.63 -24.91 -13.24
CA ILE A 14 -20.71 -23.74 -14.13
C ILE A 14 -21.36 -22.53 -13.44
N LEU A 15 -22.33 -22.74 -12.55
CA LEU A 15 -22.90 -21.65 -11.76
C LEU A 15 -21.89 -21.08 -10.75
N LEU A 16 -21.05 -21.92 -10.13
CA LEU A 16 -20.08 -21.47 -9.13
C LEU A 16 -19.00 -20.55 -9.72
N ILE A 17 -18.54 -20.81 -10.94
CA ILE A 17 -17.56 -19.94 -11.63
C ILE A 17 -18.14 -18.59 -12.08
N SER A 18 -19.46 -18.46 -12.22
CA SER A 18 -20.10 -17.17 -12.58
C SER A 18 -20.29 -16.23 -11.39
N SER A 19 -20.12 -16.72 -10.15
CA SER A 19 -20.23 -15.91 -8.92
C SER A 19 -18.91 -15.21 -8.53
N CYS A 20 -17.81 -15.43 -9.26
CA CYS A 20 -16.61 -14.61 -9.13
C CYS A 20 -16.82 -13.28 -9.86
N ASN A 21 -17.68 -12.43 -9.32
CA ASN A 21 -17.74 -11.03 -9.69
C ASN A 21 -16.95 -10.24 -8.64
N GLU A 22 -15.62 -10.31 -8.75
CA GLU A 22 -14.76 -9.35 -8.09
C GLU A 22 -15.05 -8.02 -8.77
N ASN A 23 -16.00 -7.27 -8.20
CA ASN A 23 -15.98 -5.83 -8.31
C ASN A 23 -14.73 -5.38 -7.58
N ASN A 24 -13.57 -5.62 -8.20
CA ASN A 24 -12.36 -4.91 -7.91
C ASN A 24 -12.66 -3.49 -8.38
N LYS A 25 -13.40 -2.77 -7.53
CA LYS A 25 -13.08 -1.38 -7.32
C LYS A 25 -11.64 -1.46 -6.87
N ASP A 26 -10.76 -1.36 -7.85
CA ASP A 26 -9.48 -0.72 -7.68
C ASP A 26 -9.84 0.62 -7.05
N ASN A 27 -10.02 0.62 -5.74
CA ASN A 27 -9.51 1.66 -4.90
C ASN A 27 -8.00 1.60 -5.11
N SER A 28 -7.56 1.97 -6.32
CA SER A 28 -6.51 2.93 -6.48
C SER A 28 -7.03 4.22 -5.82
N ALA A 29 -7.23 4.17 -4.50
CA ALA A 29 -6.36 4.96 -3.66
C ALA A 29 -4.95 4.62 -4.17
N THR A 30 -4.56 5.30 -5.23
CA THR A 30 -3.22 5.85 -5.33
C THR A 30 -3.06 6.45 -3.95
N SER A 31 -2.49 5.68 -3.04
CA SER A 31 -2.12 6.15 -1.72
C SER A 31 -1.20 7.28 -2.09
N SER A 32 -1.74 8.49 -2.07
CA SER A 32 -1.01 9.69 -2.39
C SER A 32 0.02 9.75 -1.30
N GLU A 33 1.17 9.18 -1.61
CA GLU A 33 2.23 9.00 -0.66
C GLU A 33 2.62 10.42 -0.28
N PHE A 34 2.24 10.83 0.93
CA PHE A 34 2.51 12.17 1.39
C PHE A 34 4.01 12.25 1.66
N LYS A 35 4.75 12.75 0.67
CA LYS A 35 6.21 12.87 0.73
C LYS A 35 6.56 14.12 1.52
N VAL A 36 7.01 13.92 2.75
CA VAL A 36 7.62 14.99 3.55
C VAL A 36 8.99 15.31 2.95
N PRO A 37 9.32 16.58 2.70
CA PRO A 37 10.67 16.96 2.29
C PRO A 37 11.63 16.66 3.44
N VAL A 38 12.47 15.65 3.26
CA VAL A 38 13.53 15.29 4.19
C VAL A 38 14.81 15.04 3.41
N GLU A 39 15.92 15.56 3.91
CA GLU A 39 17.25 15.36 3.37
C GLU A 39 18.04 14.47 4.33
N TYR A 40 18.68 13.43 3.78
CA TYR A 40 19.46 12.47 4.54
C TYR A 40 20.94 12.65 4.22
N TYR A 41 21.74 12.78 5.28
CA TYR A 41 23.18 12.85 5.19
C TYR A 41 23.80 11.77 6.08
N THR A 42 24.91 11.19 5.61
CA THR A 42 25.81 10.40 6.44
C THR A 42 27.13 11.15 6.49
N LEU A 43 27.56 11.50 7.69
CA LEU A 43 28.81 12.22 7.92
C LEU A 43 30.00 11.25 7.88
N ASP A 44 31.21 11.78 7.70
CA ASP A 44 32.45 10.98 7.61
C ASP A 44 32.71 10.13 8.87
N ASN A 45 32.17 10.53 10.01
CA ASN A 45 32.24 9.78 11.27
C ASN A 45 31.12 8.73 11.43
N GLY A 46 30.32 8.50 10.39
CA GLY A 46 29.23 7.52 10.37
C GLY A 46 27.92 8.01 11.01
N LEU A 47 27.85 9.23 11.54
CA LEU A 47 26.61 9.79 12.07
C LEU A 47 25.60 10.08 10.96
N LYS A 48 24.33 9.76 11.24
CA LYS A 48 23.22 10.09 10.35
C LYS A 48 22.61 11.41 10.77
N VAL A 49 22.42 12.29 9.79
CA VAL A 49 21.78 13.59 9.96
C VAL A 49 20.55 13.64 9.06
N ILE A 50 19.41 14.02 9.64
CA ILE A 50 18.12 14.13 8.94
C ILE A 50 17.68 15.58 9.05
N LEU A 51 17.55 16.27 7.92
CA LEU A 51 17.05 17.65 7.85
C LEU A 51 15.64 17.63 7.27
N SER A 52 14.68 18.23 7.98
CA SER A 52 13.36 18.53 7.44
C SER A 52 13.14 20.05 7.52
N PRO A 53 13.02 20.76 6.38
CA PRO A 53 12.83 22.19 6.39
C PRO A 53 11.44 22.54 6.92
N ASP A 54 11.40 23.34 7.99
CA ASP A 54 10.18 24.00 8.46
C ASP A 54 10.22 25.48 8.09
N GLN A 55 9.40 25.86 7.11
CA GLN A 55 9.25 27.24 6.64
C GLN A 55 8.13 27.99 7.39
N THR A 56 7.40 27.32 8.27
CA THR A 56 6.30 27.92 9.03
C THR A 56 6.79 28.68 10.27
N SER A 57 8.00 28.36 10.73
CA SER A 57 8.63 28.95 11.91
C SER A 57 9.89 29.74 11.53
N PRO A 58 10.06 31.00 11.97
CA PRO A 58 11.27 31.79 11.70
C PRO A 58 12.47 31.36 12.55
N THR A 59 12.31 30.36 13.42
CA THR A 59 13.33 29.90 14.37
C THR A 59 13.45 28.38 14.26
N ALA A 60 14.67 27.90 14.02
CA ALA A 60 14.96 26.46 13.95
C ALA A 60 15.20 25.86 15.35
N ILE A 61 14.81 24.59 15.54
CA ILE A 61 15.04 23.81 16.77
C ILE A 61 16.05 22.71 16.47
N VAL A 62 17.05 22.54 17.34
CA VAL A 62 18.06 21.47 17.24
C VAL A 62 18.04 20.64 18.52
N ALA A 63 17.91 19.32 18.38
CA ALA A 63 17.98 18.37 19.48
C ALA A 63 19.01 17.27 19.17
N VAL A 64 19.86 16.96 20.15
CA VAL A 64 20.86 15.89 20.07
C VAL A 64 20.47 14.79 21.05
N TYR A 65 20.27 13.58 20.52
CA TYR A 65 19.95 12.39 21.30
C TYR A 65 21.16 11.43 21.24
N TYR A 66 21.56 10.92 22.40
CA TYR A 66 22.67 9.96 22.56
C TYR A 66 22.14 8.55 22.79
#